data_AF-A0A3C0B9C4-F1
#
_entry.id   AF-A0A3C0B9C4-F1
#
_cell.length_a   1.000
_cell.length_b   1.000
_cell.length_c   1.000
_cell.angle_alpha   90.00
_cell.angle_beta   90.00
_cell.angle_gamma   90.00
#
_symmetry.space_group_name_H-M   'P 1'
#
loop_
_entity.id
_entity.type
_entity.pdbx_description
1 polymer ?
#
loop_
_entity_poly.entity_id
_entity_poly.type
_entity_poly.pdbx_seq_one_letter_code
_entity_poly.pdbx_strand_id
1 'polypeptide(L)'
;ELRPLVPLDGGRFATSDLNDLYRRVIIRNNRLKRLIEIKAPDVIMRNEKRMLQEAVDSLFDNSRKANSVKTESNRALKSLSDSLKGKQGRFRQNLLGKRVDYSGRSVIVVGPELKLNECGLPKDMA
;
A
#
# COMPACT_ATOMS: atom_id res chain seq x y z
N GLU A 1 -8.07 10.11 0.06
CA GLU A 1 -6.67 10.04 0.54
C GLU A 1 -6.01 8.66 0.59
N LEU A 2 -6.72 7.52 0.47
CA LEU A 2 -6.13 6.18 0.67
C LEU A 2 -5.03 5.74 -0.32
N ARG A 3 -4.80 6.52 -1.39
CA ARG A 3 -3.79 6.28 -2.43
C ARG A 3 -3.09 7.60 -2.80
N PRO A 4 -2.32 8.20 -1.87
CA PRO A 4 -1.80 9.54 -2.04
C PRO A 4 -0.75 9.59 -3.14
N LEU A 5 -0.62 10.78 -3.73
CA LEU A 5 0.48 11.18 -4.61
C LEU A 5 1.13 12.36 -3.90
N VAL A 6 2.36 12.15 -3.41
CA VAL A 6 3.05 13.10 -2.54
C VAL A 6 4.23 13.70 -3.31
N PRO A 7 4.31 15.03 -3.46
CA PRO A 7 5.48 15.67 -4.04
C PRO A 7 6.68 15.50 -3.11
N LEU A 8 7.86 15.26 -3.70
CA LEU A 8 9.15 15.19 -3.03
C LEU A 8 10.04 16.34 -3.52
N ASP A 9 11.04 16.67 -2.72
CA ASP A 9 12.05 17.67 -3.09
C ASP A 9 12.76 17.29 -4.41
N GLY A 10 12.97 18.30 -5.24
CA GLY A 10 13.54 18.14 -6.58
C GLY A 10 12.54 17.72 -7.66
N GLY A 11 11.24 17.98 -7.48
CA GLY A 11 10.21 17.77 -8.52
C GLY A 11 9.83 16.30 -8.75
N ARG A 12 10.26 15.40 -7.86
CA ARG A 12 9.89 13.97 -7.91
C ARG A 12 8.54 13.77 -7.22
N PHE A 13 7.85 12.68 -7.58
CA PHE A 13 6.58 12.31 -6.94
C PHE A 13 6.67 10.89 -6.39
N ALA A 14 6.23 10.71 -5.15
CA ALA A 14 5.99 9.41 -4.57
C ALA A 14 4.52 9.01 -4.78
N THR A 15 4.30 7.84 -5.36
CA THR A 15 2.97 7.31 -5.64
C THR A 15 2.73 5.99 -4.92
N SER A 16 1.50 5.77 -4.47
CA SER A 16 1.09 4.45 -3.98
C SER A 16 1.15 3.40 -5.10
N ASP A 17 1.67 2.20 -4.82
CA ASP A 17 1.70 1.04 -5.73
C ASP A 17 0.32 0.74 -6.36
N LEU A 18 -0.76 0.99 -5.62
CA LEU A 18 -2.13 0.81 -6.12
C LEU A 18 -2.43 1.69 -7.34
N ASN A 19 -1.86 2.90 -7.41
CA ASN A 19 -2.10 3.80 -8.53
C ASN A 19 -1.55 3.23 -9.84
N ASP A 20 -0.43 2.51 -9.80
CA ASP A 20 0.14 1.86 -10.97
C ASP A 20 -0.69 0.66 -11.42
N LEU A 21 -1.21 -0.12 -10.47
CA LEU A 21 -2.13 -1.22 -10.76
C LEU A 21 -3.44 -0.71 -11.38
N TYR A 22 -4.02 0.36 -10.84
CA TYR A 22 -5.19 1.03 -11.43
C TYR A 22 -4.90 1.58 -12.83
N ARG A 23 -3.74 2.23 -13.01
CA ARG A 23 -3.33 2.77 -14.32
C ARG A 23 -3.26 1.66 -15.37
N ARG A 24 -2.71 0.50 -15.03
CA ARG A 24 -2.65 -0.66 -15.94
C ARG A 24 -4.05 -1.13 -16.36
N VAL A 25 -4.99 -1.25 -15.41
CA VAL A 25 -6.38 -1.63 -15.72
C VAL A 25 -7.03 -0.62 -16.66
N ILE A 26 -6.88 0.69 -16.39
CA ILE A 26 -7.46 1.75 -17.21
C ILE A 26 -6.90 1.71 -18.63
N ILE A 27 -5.58 1.59 -18.78
CA ILE A 27 -4.92 1.52 -20.09
C ILE A 27 -5.42 0.31 -20.90
N ARG A 28 -5.49 -0.87 -20.28
CA ARG A 28 -5.98 -2.10 -20.92
C ARG A 28 -7.44 -2.00 -21.31
N ASN A 29 -8.28 -1.43 -20.44
CA ASN A 29 -9.70 -1.23 -20.71
C ASN A 29 -9.93 -0.26 -21.88
N ASN A 30 -9.20 0.87 -21.91
CA ASN A 30 -9.30 1.83 -22.99
C ASN A 30 -8.78 1.24 -24.33
N ARG A 31 -7.73 0.42 -24.28
CA ARG A 31 -7.25 -0.31 -25.46
C ARG A 31 -8.29 -1.31 -25.96
N LEU A 32 -8.91 -2.08 -25.07
CA LEU A 32 -9.97 -3.02 -25.42
C LEU A 32 -11.16 -2.29 -26.07
N LYS A 33 -11.59 -1.14 -25.52
CA LYS A 33 -12.65 -0.32 -26.12
C LYS A 33 -12.33 0.09 -27.56
N ARG A 34 -11.11 0.60 -27.81
CA ARG A 34 -10.67 0.96 -29.17
C ARG A 34 -10.65 -0.25 -30.11
N LEU A 35 -10.22 -1.43 -29.64
CA LEU A 35 -10.22 -2.66 -30.44
C LEU A 35 -11.64 -3.11 -30.82
N ILE A 36 -12.63 -2.88 -29.95
CA ILE A 36 -14.06 -3.13 -30.23
C ILE A 36 -14.56 -2.16 -31.30
N GLU A 37 -14.24 -0.87 -31.18
CA GLU A 37 -14.66 0.17 -32.14
C GLU A 37 -14.19 -0.12 -33.56
N ILE A 38 -12.93 -0.56 -33.71
CA ILE A 38 -12.35 -0.92 -35.03
C ILE A 38 -12.70 -2.34 -35.48
N LYS A 39 -13.54 -3.08 -34.73
CA LYS A 39 -13.89 -4.49 -34.97
C LYS A 39 -12.65 -5.37 -35.22
N ALA A 40 -11.67 -5.27 -34.33
CA ALA A 40 -10.45 -6.06 -34.42
C ALA A 40 -10.76 -7.58 -34.41
N PRO A 41 -9.95 -8.41 -35.09
CA PRO A 41 -10.11 -9.86 -35.11
C PRO A 41 -10.23 -10.50 -33.71
N ASP A 42 -10.98 -11.60 -33.63
CA ASP A 42 -11.28 -12.30 -32.38
C ASP A 42 -10.04 -12.72 -31.59
N VAL A 43 -8.95 -13.07 -32.27
CA VAL A 43 -7.69 -13.46 -31.63
C VAL A 43 -7.10 -12.30 -30.82
N ILE A 44 -7.10 -11.09 -31.40
CA ILE A 44 -6.59 -9.87 -30.75
C ILE A 44 -7.53 -9.49 -29.59
N MET A 45 -8.83 -9.58 -29.81
CA MET A 45 -9.85 -9.30 -28.80
C MET A 45 -9.74 -10.24 -27.60
N ARG A 46 -9.56 -11.55 -27.81
CA ARG A 46 -9.36 -12.54 -26.74
C ARG A 46 -8.08 -12.27 -25.96
N ASN A 47 -6.98 -11.92 -26.64
CA ASN A 47 -5.73 -11.60 -25.97
C ASN A 47 -5.86 -10.32 -25.11
N GLU A 48 -6.48 -9.25 -25.60
CA GLU A 48 -6.64 -8.03 -24.80
C GLU A 48 -7.60 -8.25 -23.62
N LYS A 49 -8.67 -9.05 -23.78
CA LYS A 49 -9.52 -9.47 -22.67
C LYS A 49 -8.74 -10.24 -21.60
N ARG A 50 -7.86 -11.18 -22.00
CA ARG A 50 -6.97 -11.90 -21.07
C ARG A 50 -6.04 -10.94 -20.34
N MET A 51 -5.40 -10.02 -21.06
CA MET A 51 -4.50 -9.01 -20.46
C MET A 51 -5.23 -8.07 -19.48
N LEU A 52 -6.47 -7.69 -19.79
CA LEU A 52 -7.30 -6.89 -18.88
C LEU A 52 -7.66 -7.69 -17.63
N GLN A 53 -8.07 -8.95 -17.78
CA GLN A 53 -8.34 -9.83 -16.63
C GLN A 53 -7.11 -9.96 -15.73
N GLU A 54 -5.92 -10.17 -16.31
CA GLU A 54 -4.69 -10.26 -15.55
C GLU A 54 -4.35 -8.99 -14.79
N ALA A 55 -4.62 -7.81 -15.38
CA ALA A 55 -4.43 -6.53 -14.71
C ALA A 55 -5.39 -6.34 -13.52
N VAL A 56 -6.65 -6.78 -13.66
CA VAL A 56 -7.65 -6.75 -12.57
C VAL A 56 -7.27 -7.73 -11.46
N ASP A 57 -6.82 -8.94 -11.81
CA ASP A 57 -6.35 -9.91 -10.81
C ASP A 57 -5.19 -9.34 -9.98
N SER A 58 -4.19 -8.73 -10.64
CA SER A 58 -3.05 -8.10 -9.96
C SER A 58 -3.46 -6.90 -9.10
N LEU A 59 -4.51 -6.16 -9.47
CA LEU A 59 -5.04 -5.08 -8.64
C LEU A 59 -5.60 -5.61 -7.31
N PHE A 60 -6.34 -6.72 -7.35
CA PHE A 60 -6.92 -7.32 -6.15
C PHE A 60 -5.91 -8.15 -5.34
N ASP A 61 -5.17 -9.03 -6.00
CA ASP A 61 -4.20 -9.94 -5.37
C ASP A 61 -3.01 -10.20 -6.30
N ASN A 62 -1.97 -9.38 -6.15
CA ASN A 62 -0.73 -9.52 -6.90
C ASN A 62 0.20 -10.61 -6.33
N SER A 63 -0.05 -11.03 -5.08
CA SER A 63 0.82 -11.95 -4.33
C SER A 63 0.64 -13.41 -4.74
N ARG A 64 -0.55 -13.76 -5.24
CA ARG A 64 -0.90 -15.14 -5.65
C ARG A 64 -0.29 -15.60 -6.98
N LYS A 65 0.21 -14.70 -7.83
CA LYS A 65 0.70 -15.05 -9.16
C LYS A 65 2.21 -15.30 -9.16
N ALA A 66 2.65 -16.39 -9.81
CA ALA A 66 4.07 -16.71 -10.02
C ALA A 66 4.83 -15.55 -10.71
N ASN A 67 4.16 -14.85 -11.62
CA ASN A 67 4.65 -13.64 -12.28
C ASN A 67 3.95 -12.41 -11.72
N SER A 68 4.25 -12.06 -10.46
CA SER A 68 3.75 -10.83 -9.85
C SER A 68 4.16 -9.60 -10.66
N VAL A 69 3.30 -8.59 -10.69
CA VAL A 69 3.62 -7.31 -11.30
C VAL A 69 4.65 -6.60 -10.43
N LYS A 70 5.78 -6.24 -11.04
CA LYS A 70 6.91 -5.58 -10.37
C LYS A 70 7.09 -4.14 -10.83
N THR A 71 7.70 -3.37 -9.93
CA THR A 71 8.29 -2.04 -10.18
C THR A 71 9.55 -2.16 -11.02
N GLU A 72 10.07 -1.02 -11.49
CA GLU A 72 11.37 -0.93 -12.18
C GLU A 72 12.52 -1.44 -11.31
N SER A 73 12.42 -1.30 -9.98
CA SER A 73 13.38 -1.84 -9.02
C SER A 73 13.17 -3.33 -8.69
N ASN A 74 12.46 -4.08 -9.56
CA ASN A 74 12.14 -5.51 -9.40
C ASN A 74 11.38 -5.87 -8.09
N ARG A 75 10.82 -4.89 -7.39
CA ARG A 75 9.96 -5.10 -6.20
C ARG A 75 8.52 -5.32 -6.64
N ALA A 76 7.85 -6.35 -6.12
CA ALA A 76 6.43 -6.58 -6.38
C ALA A 76 5.57 -5.41 -5.86
N LEU A 77 4.61 -4.97 -6.68
CA LEU A 77 3.62 -3.96 -6.30
C LEU A 77 2.66 -4.54 -5.25
N LYS A 78 2.34 -3.76 -4.23
CA LYS A 78 1.33 -4.13 -3.22
C LYS A 78 -0.08 -3.97 -3.77
N SER A 79 -0.89 -5.03 -3.66
CA SER A 79 -2.29 -5.02 -4.09
C SER A 79 -3.25 -4.56 -2.99
N LEU A 80 -4.55 -4.54 -3.31
CA LEU A 80 -5.60 -4.27 -2.33
C LEU A 80 -5.61 -5.29 -1.19
N SER A 81 -5.44 -6.57 -1.50
CA SER A 81 -5.35 -7.64 -0.49
C SER A 81 -4.15 -7.46 0.43
N ASP A 82 -3.00 -7.06 -0.10
CA ASP A 82 -1.79 -6.78 0.69
C ASP A 82 -1.96 -5.58 1.61
N SER A 83 -2.83 -4.64 1.25
CA SER A 83 -3.16 -3.49 2.09
C SER A 83 -3.95 -3.90 3.34
N LEU A 84 -4.62 -5.05 3.30
CA LEU A 84 -5.39 -5.58 4.42
C LEU A 84 -4.58 -6.61 5.24
N LYS A 85 -3.80 -7.46 4.57
CA LYS A 85 -3.10 -8.60 5.18
C LYS A 85 -1.70 -8.23 5.69
N GLY A 86 -1.14 -9.07 6.56
CA GLY A 86 0.23 -8.95 7.05
C GLY A 86 0.41 -7.95 8.21
N LYS A 87 1.65 -7.87 8.73
CA LYS A 87 2.00 -6.99 9.87
C LYS A 87 1.81 -5.51 9.56
N GLN A 88 2.06 -5.12 8.31
CA GLN A 88 1.89 -3.76 7.80
C GLN A 88 0.48 -3.54 7.21
N GLY A 89 -0.42 -4.52 7.32
CA GLY A 89 -1.79 -4.41 6.82
C GLY A 89 -2.66 -3.60 7.78
N ARG A 90 -3.73 -3.01 7.23
CA ARG A 90 -4.65 -2.13 7.98
C ARG A 90 -5.18 -2.76 9.27
N PHE A 91 -5.49 -4.06 9.28
CA PHE A 91 -6.00 -4.70 10.50
C PHE A 91 -5.00 -4.66 11.65
N ARG A 92 -3.74 -5.03 11.39
CA ARG A 92 -2.73 -5.10 12.46
C ARG A 92 -2.16 -3.75 12.83
N GLN A 93 -1.98 -2.86 11.86
CA GLN A 93 -1.35 -1.56 12.09
C GLN A 93 -2.30 -0.46 12.51
N ASN A 94 -3.56 -0.52 12.11
CA ASN A 94 -4.49 0.58 12.34
C ASN A 94 -5.66 0.20 13.24
N LEU A 95 -5.93 -1.10 13.45
CA LEU A 95 -7.05 -1.51 14.32
C LEU A 95 -6.59 -2.07 15.65
N LEU A 96 -5.49 -2.83 15.70
CA LEU A 96 -5.01 -3.47 16.95
C LEU A 96 -4.05 -2.61 17.78
N GLY A 97 -3.35 -1.67 17.16
CA GLY A 97 -2.47 -0.74 17.87
C GLY A 97 -2.47 0.59 17.14
N LYS A 98 -2.66 1.69 17.86
CA LYS A 98 -2.61 3.05 17.31
C LYS A 98 -1.61 3.88 18.09
N ARG A 99 -1.09 4.91 17.44
CA ARG A 99 -0.45 6.00 18.17
C ARG A 99 -1.53 6.73 18.95
N VAL A 100 -1.24 7.07 20.19
CA VAL A 100 -2.17 7.69 21.13
C VAL A 100 -1.55 8.98 21.63
N ASP A 101 -2.40 9.99 21.81
CA ASP A 101 -2.02 11.24 22.46
C ASP A 101 -1.82 11.00 23.97
N TYR A 102 -1.25 12.01 24.66
CA TYR A 102 -0.91 11.92 26.09
C TYR A 102 -0.03 10.71 26.42
N SER A 103 0.91 10.39 25.53
CA SER A 103 1.89 9.32 25.72
C SER A 103 3.30 9.84 25.55
N GLY A 104 4.23 9.30 26.34
CA GLY A 104 5.63 9.66 26.33
C GLY A 104 6.51 8.44 26.59
N ARG A 105 7.80 8.54 26.26
CA ARG A 105 8.80 7.51 26.55
C ARG A 105 10.09 8.20 26.98
N SER A 106 10.71 7.69 28.03
CA SER A 106 12.04 8.10 28.47
C SER A 106 12.84 6.88 28.95
N VAL A 107 14.11 7.11 29.26
CA VAL A 107 15.01 6.10 29.82
C VAL A 107 14.66 5.88 31.29
N ILE A 108 14.60 4.62 31.72
CA ILE A 108 14.37 4.26 33.12
C ILE A 108 15.69 4.22 33.89
N VAL A 109 15.68 4.75 35.11
CA VAL A 109 16.82 4.75 36.04
C VAL A 109 16.30 4.34 37.43
N VAL A 110 17.18 3.77 38.28
CA VAL A 110 16.80 3.34 39.64
C VAL A 110 16.55 4.54 40.55
N GLY A 111 15.42 4.53 41.26
CA GLY A 111 15.06 5.53 42.28
C GLY A 111 14.85 4.86 43.64
N PRO A 112 15.92 4.58 44.41
CA PRO A 112 15.86 3.76 45.62
C PRO A 112 15.00 4.37 46.75
N GLU A 113 14.77 5.67 46.74
CA GLU A 113 13.95 6.41 47.70
C GLU A 113 12.43 6.35 47.42
N LEU A 114 12.01 5.85 46.26
CA LEU A 114 10.60 5.80 45.87
C LEU A 114 9.86 4.62 46.53
N LYS A 115 8.60 4.83 46.89
CA LYS A 115 7.71 3.75 47.35
C LYS A 115 7.21 2.93 46.17
N LEU A 116 6.67 1.73 46.45
CA LEU A 116 6.16 0.80 45.43
C LEU A 116 5.09 1.41 44.51
N ASN A 117 4.34 2.40 44.99
CA ASN A 117 3.25 3.06 44.28
C ASN A 117 3.64 4.42 43.66
N GLU A 118 4.93 4.77 43.64
CA GLU A 118 5.44 6.05 43.15
C GLU A 118 6.34 5.85 41.92
N CYS A 119 6.40 6.86 41.04
CA CYS A 119 7.35 6.92 39.95
C CYS A 119 7.82 8.36 39.71
N GLY A 120 9.10 8.51 39.31
CA GLY A 120 9.66 9.81 38.95
C GLY A 120 9.33 10.18 37.50
N LEU A 121 8.69 11.32 37.28
CA LEU A 121 8.48 11.89 35.94
C LEU A 121 9.36 13.15 35.76
N PRO A 122 10.07 13.29 34.62
CA PRO A 122 10.76 14.53 34.28
C PRO A 122 9.78 15.70 34.16
N LYS A 123 10.15 16.89 34.67
CA LYS A 123 9.30 18.08 34.61
C LYS A 123 8.92 18.48 33.19
N ASP A 124 9.83 18.31 32.23
CA ASP A 124 9.57 18.64 30.82
C ASP A 124 8.56 17.69 30.15
N MET A 125 8.30 16.53 30.75
CA MET A 125 7.32 15.55 30.27
C MET A 125 5.97 15.64 31.01
N ALA A 126 5.93 16.32 32.16
CA ALA A 126 4.80 16.35 33.09
C ALA A 126 3.89 17.57 32.86
#